data_AF-A0A2E5RC73-F1
#
_entry.id   AF-A0A2E5RC73-F1
#
_cell.length_a   1.000
_cell.length_b   1.000
_cell.length_c   1.000
_cell.angle_alpha   90.00
_cell.angle_beta   90.00
_cell.angle_gamma   90.00
#
_symmetry.space_group_name_H-M   'P 1'
#
loop_
_entity.id
_entity.type
_entity.pdbx_description
1 polymer ?
#
loop_
_entity_poly.entity_id
_entity_poly.type
_entity_poly.pdbx_seq_one_letter_code
_entity_poly.pdbx_strand_id
1 'polypeptide(L)'
;MADISNRTVPQLAALLFCSGWAIVSLGFFGLVSESSSMFGAISFWILAAILLIMDRVKTYQNKHASLQSNWDEFEGEFEADVSPLPDPNDVGLDLPL
;
A
#
# COMPACT_ATOMS: atom_id res chain seq x y z
N MET A 1 -12.34 -17.46 15.12
CA MET A 1 -12.46 -16.04 14.70
C MET A 1 -11.61 -15.89 13.43
N ALA A 2 -12.18 -15.37 12.35
CA ALA A 2 -11.85 -15.71 10.98
C ALA A 2 -10.52 -15.15 10.44
N ASP A 3 -9.63 -16.06 10.00
CA ASP A 3 -8.38 -15.79 9.27
C ASP A 3 -8.62 -15.60 7.74
N ILE A 4 -9.83 -15.19 7.36
CA ILE A 4 -10.36 -15.21 5.99
C ILE A 4 -10.02 -13.92 5.20
N SER A 5 -9.46 -12.90 5.86
CA SER A 5 -9.47 -11.53 5.32
C SER A 5 -8.39 -11.20 4.27
N ASN A 6 -7.20 -11.85 4.31
CA ASN A 6 -6.06 -11.38 3.51
C ASN A 6 -5.78 -12.13 2.19
N ARG A 7 -6.33 -13.33 1.97
CA ARG A 7 -6.12 -14.08 0.70
C ARG A 7 -7.24 -13.92 -0.32
N THR A 8 -8.39 -13.41 0.12
CA THR A 8 -9.62 -13.35 -0.67
C THR A 8 -9.64 -12.17 -1.63
N VAL A 9 -9.05 -11.04 -1.25
CA VAL A 9 -8.98 -9.82 -2.08
C VAL A 9 -8.17 -10.02 -3.37
N PRO A 10 -6.93 -10.55 -3.35
CA PRO A 10 -6.18 -10.78 -4.59
C PRO A 10 -6.81 -11.85 -5.49
N GLN A 11 -7.44 -12.87 -4.91
CA GLN A 11 -8.17 -13.89 -5.68
C GLN A 11 -9.41 -13.30 -6.37
N LEU A 12 -10.18 -12.47 -5.66
CA LEU A 12 -11.33 -11.77 -6.22
C LEU A 12 -10.91 -10.82 -7.35
N ALA A 13 -9.81 -10.07 -7.17
CA ALA A 13 -9.27 -9.20 -8.21
C ALA A 13 -8.85 -10.00 -9.46
N ALA A 14 -8.19 -11.15 -9.29
CA ALA A 14 -7.83 -12.02 -10.41
C ALA A 14 -9.07 -12.56 -11.16
N LEU A 15 -10.10 -12.98 -10.42
CA LEU A 15 -11.37 -13.43 -11.01
C LEU A 15 -12.05 -12.31 -11.80
N LEU A 16 -12.11 -11.10 -11.25
CA LEU A 16 -12.67 -9.92 -11.93
C LEU A 16 -11.88 -9.58 -13.20
N PHE A 17 -10.56 -9.70 -13.14
CA PHE A 17 -9.70 -9.46 -14.30
C PHE A 17 -9.96 -10.46 -15.43
N CYS A 18 -10.03 -11.75 -15.09
CA CYS A 18 -10.36 -12.82 -16.03
C CYS A 18 -11.79 -12.70 -16.58
N SER A 19 -12.77 -12.32 -15.76
CA SER A 19 -14.14 -12.12 -16.22
C SER A 19 -14.24 -10.93 -17.19
N GLY A 20 -13.41 -9.90 -17.03
CA GLY A 20 -13.29 -8.83 -18.03
C GLY A 20 -12.93 -9.36 -19.41
N TRP A 21 -11.94 -10.28 -19.50
CA TRP A 21 -11.57 -10.93 -20.76
C TRP A 21 -12.67 -11.81 -21.35
N ALA A 22 -13.42 -12.51 -20.49
CA ALA A 22 -14.59 -13.28 -20.94
C ALA A 22 -15.66 -12.37 -21.56
N ILE A 23 -15.93 -11.21 -20.95
CA ILE A 23 -16.89 -10.23 -21.48
C ILE A 23 -16.42 -9.66 -22.82
N VAL A 24 -15.14 -9.28 -22.97
CA VAL A 24 -14.58 -8.85 -24.26
C VAL A 24 -14.76 -9.93 -25.33
N SER A 25 -14.51 -11.19 -24.96
CA SER A 25 -14.66 -12.32 -25.89
C SER A 25 -16.11 -12.47 -26.35
N LEU A 26 -17.09 -12.31 -25.45
CA LEU A 26 -18.51 -12.33 -25.82
C LEU A 26 -18.86 -11.20 -26.81
N GLY A 27 -18.27 -10.02 -26.64
CA GLY A 27 -18.39 -8.92 -27.60
C GLY A 27 -17.77 -9.23 -28.96
N PHE A 28 -16.57 -9.79 -28.97
CA PHE A 28 -15.84 -10.18 -30.18
C PHE A 28 -16.59 -11.22 -31.01
N PHE A 29 -17.25 -12.20 -30.37
CA PHE A 29 -18.09 -13.19 -31.04
C PHE A 29 -19.49 -12.67 -31.41
N GLY A 30 -19.82 -11.42 -31.12
CA GLY A 30 -21.11 -10.80 -31.44
C GLY A 30 -22.29 -11.31 -30.60
N LEU A 31 -22.03 -11.96 -29.45
CA LEU A 31 -23.07 -12.42 -28.53
C LEU A 31 -23.69 -11.27 -27.73
N VAL A 32 -22.95 -10.18 -27.58
CA VAL A 32 -23.36 -8.92 -26.95
C VAL A 32 -22.85 -7.77 -27.81
N SER A 33 -23.51 -6.62 -27.76
CA SER A 33 -23.01 -5.38 -28.37
C SER A 33 -21.56 -5.11 -27.96
N GLU A 34 -20.69 -4.86 -28.94
CA GLU A 34 -19.27 -4.59 -28.75
C GLU A 34 -19.05 -3.45 -27.76
N SER A 35 -19.77 -2.34 -27.92
CA SER A 35 -19.68 -1.18 -27.02
C SER A 35 -20.05 -1.53 -25.58
N SER A 36 -21.09 -2.34 -25.37
CA SER A 36 -21.52 -2.76 -24.04
C SER A 36 -20.53 -3.74 -23.41
N SER A 37 -19.97 -4.66 -24.20
CA SER A 37 -18.95 -5.59 -23.73
C SER A 37 -17.65 -4.89 -23.35
N MET A 38 -17.17 -3.93 -24.16
CA MET A 38 -15.99 -3.13 -23.84
C MET A 38 -16.20 -2.33 -22.55
N PHE A 39 -17.34 -1.65 -22.43
CA PHE A 39 -17.66 -0.89 -21.22
C PHE A 39 -17.71 -1.77 -19.97
N GLY A 40 -18.31 -2.95 -20.08
CA GLY A 40 -18.32 -3.96 -19.02
C GLY A 40 -16.91 -4.40 -18.65
N ALA A 41 -16.11 -4.83 -19.62
CA ALA A 41 -14.74 -5.29 -19.38
C ALA A 41 -13.86 -4.23 -18.71
N ILE A 42 -13.92 -2.99 -19.19
CA ILE A 42 -13.19 -1.86 -18.59
C ILE A 42 -13.61 -1.66 -17.14
N SER A 43 -14.91 -1.71 -16.85
CA SER A 43 -15.43 -1.57 -15.48
C SER A 43 -14.90 -2.67 -14.55
N PHE A 44 -14.85 -3.92 -15.03
CA PHE A 44 -14.30 -5.05 -14.29
C PHE A 44 -12.79 -4.91 -14.03
N TRP A 45 -12.02 -4.46 -15.02
CA TRP A 45 -10.58 -4.22 -14.85
C TRP A 45 -10.28 -3.07 -13.90
N ILE A 46 -11.04 -1.97 -13.97
CA ILE A 46 -10.91 -0.85 -13.03
C ILE A 46 -11.20 -1.34 -11.61
N LEU A 47 -12.27 -2.11 -11.41
CA LEU A 47 -12.61 -2.65 -10.09
C LEU A 47 -11.52 -3.58 -9.55
N ALA A 48 -10.96 -4.45 -10.40
CA ALA A 48 -9.84 -5.31 -10.05
C ALA A 48 -8.61 -4.49 -9.63
N ALA A 49 -8.28 -3.43 -10.37
CA ALA A 49 -7.16 -2.54 -10.04
C ALA A 49 -7.38 -1.83 -8.70
N ILE A 50 -8.59 -1.31 -8.44
CA ILE A 50 -8.93 -0.67 -7.16
C ILE A 50 -8.74 -1.65 -5.99
N LEU A 51 -9.21 -2.89 -6.12
CA LEU A 51 -9.06 -3.91 -5.08
C LEU A 51 -7.58 -4.21 -4.79
N LEU A 52 -6.74 -4.32 -5.82
CA LEU A 52 -5.29 -4.53 -5.65
C LEU A 52 -4.61 -3.34 -4.97
N ILE A 53 -4.99 -2.11 -5.32
CA ILE A 53 -4.46 -0.91 -4.67
C ILE A 53 -4.88 -0.89 -3.21
N MET A 54 -6.15 -1.17 -2.90
CA MET A 54 -6.64 -1.22 -1.52
C MET A 54 -5.93 -2.31 -0.70
N ASP A 55 -5.69 -3.48 -1.27
CA ASP A 55 -4.94 -4.57 -0.63
C ASP A 55 -3.50 -4.15 -0.30
N ARG A 56 -2.83 -3.49 -1.25
CA ARG A 56 -1.49 -2.92 -1.06
C ARG A 56 -1.47 -1.84 0.01
N VAL A 57 -2.44 -0.93 0.01
CA VAL A 57 -2.56 0.14 1.01
C VAL A 57 -2.79 -0.46 2.40
N LYS A 58 -3.68 -1.44 2.54
CA LYS A 58 -3.90 -2.14 3.82
C LYS A 58 -2.64 -2.86 4.30
N THR A 59 -1.95 -3.54 3.40
CA THR A 59 -0.67 -4.20 3.73
C THR A 59 0.38 -3.20 4.19
N TYR A 60 0.47 -2.05 3.52
CA TYR A 60 1.37 -0.96 3.90
C TYR A 60 1.00 -0.38 5.27
N GLN A 61 -0.29 -0.08 5.49
CA GLN A 61 -0.78 0.41 6.78
C GLN A 61 -0.47 -0.57 7.91
N ASN A 62 -0.72 -1.87 7.73
CA ASN A 62 -0.42 -2.87 8.76
C ASN A 62 1.08 -2.98 9.06
N LYS A 63 1.93 -2.87 8.03
CA LYS A 63 3.39 -2.91 8.19
C LYS A 63 3.95 -1.66 8.89
N HIS A 64 3.30 -0.51 8.73
CA HIS A 64 3.73 0.74 9.37
C HIS A 64 3.02 1.02 10.70
N ALA A 65 1.85 0.43 10.96
CA ALA A 65 1.19 0.48 12.26
C ALA A 65 2.07 -0.13 13.37
N SER A 66 2.81 -1.21 13.06
CA SER A 66 3.79 -1.79 14.00
C SER A 66 5.01 -0.90 14.24
N LEU A 67 5.35 0.01 13.32
CA LEU A 67 6.42 0.98 13.54
C LEU A 67 5.96 2.12 14.43
N GLN A 68 4.67 2.49 14.36
CA GLN A 68 4.08 3.53 15.21
C GLN A 68 3.87 3.04 16.65
N SER A 69 3.54 1.76 16.87
CA SER A 69 3.48 1.18 18.21
C SER A 69 4.83 1.11 18.91
N ASN A 70 5.93 0.90 18.15
CA ASN A 70 7.28 0.94 18.71
C ASN A 70 7.73 2.34 19.17
N TRP A 71 7.09 3.41 18.67
CA TRP A 71 7.34 4.77 19.15
C TRP A 71 6.57 5.08 20.44
N ASP A 72 5.34 4.56 20.58
CA ASP A 72 4.54 4.71 21.82
C ASP A 72 5.08 3.85 22.97
N GLU A 73 5.78 2.74 22.69
CA GLU A 73 6.45 1.90 23.70
C GLU A 73 7.88 2.38 24.04
N PHE A 74 8.35 3.43 23.39
CA PHE A 74 9.64 4.06 23.72
C PHE A 74 9.48 5.04 24.90
N GLU A 75 9.27 4.49 26.11
CA GLU A 75 9.50 5.18 27.40
C GLU A 75 10.98 5.05 27.82
N GLY A 76 11.89 4.95 26.86
CA GLY A 76 13.32 4.94 27.14
C GLY A 76 13.76 6.32 27.60
N GLU A 77 13.93 6.49 28.91
CA GLU A 77 14.75 7.55 29.48
C GLU A 77 16.07 7.55 28.71
N PHE A 78 16.27 8.58 27.89
CA PHE A 78 17.44 8.72 27.05
C PHE A 78 18.60 9.14 27.98
N GLU A 79 19.10 8.22 28.80
CA GLU A 79 20.49 8.26 29.25
C GLU A 79 21.38 7.92 28.05
N ALA A 80 21.30 8.73 26.99
CA ALA A 80 22.49 8.87 26.18
C ALA A 80 23.49 9.58 27.08
N ASP A 81 24.58 8.91 27.36
CA ASP A 81 25.83 9.53 27.78
C ASP A 81 26.30 10.43 26.63
N VAL A 82 25.58 11.53 26.43
CA VAL A 82 25.93 12.57 25.47
C VAL A 82 27.10 13.27 26.12
N SER A 83 28.30 12.80 25.79
CA SER A 83 29.49 13.62 25.95
C SER A 83 29.16 14.99 25.37
N PRO A 84 29.26 16.08 26.15
CA PRO A 84 29.02 17.41 25.66
C PRO A 84 29.79 17.60 24.35
N LEU A 85 29.15 18.19 23.34
CA LEU A 85 29.87 18.61 22.15
C LEU A 85 31.11 19.41 22.61
N PRO A 86 32.30 19.12 22.07
CA PRO A 86 33.51 19.86 22.42
C PRO A 86 33.24 21.36 22.27
N ASP A 87 33.75 22.17 23.19
CA ASP A 87 33.62 23.62 23.11
C ASP A 87 34.11 24.06 21.72
N PRO A 88 33.31 24.81 20.94
CA PRO A 88 33.70 25.27 19.61
C PRO A 88 35.06 26.00 19.60
N ASN A 89 35.46 26.60 20.72
CA ASN A 89 36.77 27.23 20.88
C ASN A 89 37.93 26.21 20.98
N ASP A 90 37.68 25.00 21.49
CA ASP A 90 38.67 23.92 21.58
C ASP A 90 38.89 23.21 20.23
N VAL A 91 37.93 23.32 19.31
CA VAL A 91 38.02 22.79 17.93
C VAL A 91 38.38 23.86 16.89
N GLY A 92 38.76 25.06 17.33
CA GLY A 92 39.21 26.14 16.44
C GLY A 92 38.12 26.68 15.51
N LEU A 93 36.85 26.46 15.84
CA LEU A 93 35.71 27.04 15.13
C LEU A 93 35.48 28.45 15.67
N ASP A 94 36.32 29.36 15.21
CA ASP A 94 36.22 30.80 15.45
C ASP A 94 34.97 31.31 14.70
N LEU A 95 33.79 31.18 15.33
CA LEU A 95 32.53 31.68 14.78
C LEU A 95 32.46 33.19 15.04
N PRO A 96 32.43 34.04 14.00
CA PRO A 96 32.24 35.47 14.21
C PRO A 96 30.83 35.75 14.73
N LEU A 97 30.75 36.55 15.81
CA LEU A 97 29.53 37.08 16.43
C LEU A 97 28.65 37.87 15.45
#